data_AF-A0A3Q2CMW4-F1
#
_entry.id   AF-A0A3Q2CMW4-F1
#
_cell.length_a   1.000
_cell.length_b   1.000
_cell.length_c   1.000
_cell.angle_alpha   90.00
_cell.angle_beta   90.00
_cell.angle_gamma   90.00
#
_symmetry.space_group_name_H-M   'P 1'
#
loop_
_entity.id
_entity.type
_entity.pdbx_description
1 polymer ?
#
loop_
_entity_poly.entity_id
_entity_poly.type
_entity_poly.pdbx_seq_one_letter_code
_entity_poly.pdbx_strand_id
1 'polypeptide(L)'
;MSGEVYLLWLLSLLQTLSAYGAELSSEACRELGFSSNLLCSSCDLLGEFSLTKLQPICRQCCQQEAQMETRKLYAGAILEVFQGEGSDPILKLLDDNGNMAEELSITKWNTDSVEEFLSEKLDRI
;
A
#
# COMPACT_ATOMS: atom_id res chain seq x y z
N MET A 1 20.45 -22.40 47.38
CA MET A 1 21.63 -22.22 46.51
C MET A 1 21.39 -22.58 45.04
N SER A 2 20.64 -23.64 44.68
CA SER A 2 20.41 -23.97 43.26
C SER A 2 19.34 -23.13 42.55
N GLY A 3 18.35 -22.58 43.28
CA GLY A 3 17.26 -21.79 42.71
C GLY A 3 17.68 -20.41 42.19
N GLU A 4 18.64 -19.77 42.86
CA GLU A 4 19.18 -18.47 42.44
C GLU A 4 19.98 -18.58 41.14
N VAL A 5 20.74 -19.67 40.96
CA VAL A 5 21.48 -19.93 39.72
C VAL A 5 20.51 -20.13 38.56
N TYR A 6 19.44 -20.91 38.75
CA TYR A 6 18.43 -21.13 37.72
C TYR A 6 17.71 -19.82 37.32
N LEU A 7 17.44 -18.96 38.30
CA LEU A 7 16.82 -17.65 38.08
C LEU A 7 17.73 -16.73 37.23
N LEU A 8 19.04 -16.71 37.50
CA LEU A 8 20.01 -15.92 36.75
C LEU A 8 20.15 -16.41 35.30
N TRP A 9 20.14 -17.73 35.07
CA TRP A 9 20.12 -18.31 33.73
C TRP A 9 18.85 -17.97 32.95
N LEU A 10 17.69 -18.02 33.62
CA LEU A 10 16.40 -17.63 33.05
C LEU A 10 16.37 -16.16 32.64
N LEU A 11 16.90 -15.27 33.48
CA LEU A 11 17.01 -13.84 33.17
C LEU A 11 17.93 -13.58 31.98
N SER A 12 19.06 -14.28 31.89
CA SER A 12 20.00 -14.17 30.77
C SER A 12 19.39 -14.70 29.45
N LEU A 13 18.60 -15.78 29.52
CA LEU A 13 17.84 -16.29 28.38
C LEU A 13 16.72 -15.33 27.95
N LEU A 14 16.08 -14.65 28.90
CA LEU A 14 15.03 -13.68 28.62
C LEU A 14 15.59 -12.42 27.93
N GLN A 15 16.78 -11.94 28.34
CA GLN A 15 17.46 -10.80 27.72
C GLN A 15 17.95 -11.09 26.30
N THR A 16 18.36 -12.33 26.03
CA THR A 16 18.71 -12.73 24.67
C THR A 16 17.46 -12.82 23.79
N LEU A 17 16.36 -13.39 24.30
CA LEU A 17 15.07 -13.48 23.59
C LEU A 17 14.50 -12.10 23.20
N SER A 18 14.65 -11.06 24.04
CA SER A 18 14.17 -9.71 23.70
C SER A 18 14.95 -9.05 22.55
N ALA A 19 16.21 -9.45 22.31
CA ALA A 19 17.04 -8.88 21.26
C ALA A 19 16.66 -9.37 19.85
N TYR A 20 15.96 -10.51 19.73
CA TYR A 20 15.51 -11.02 18.43
C TYR A 20 14.32 -10.24 17.86
N GLY A 21 13.70 -9.36 18.65
CA GLY A 21 12.63 -8.46 18.24
C GLY A 21 13.06 -7.01 18.04
N ALA A 22 14.38 -6.74 17.88
CA ALA A 22 14.86 -5.39 17.64
C ALA A 22 14.42 -4.90 16.25
N GLU A 23 13.38 -4.08 16.27
CA GLU A 23 12.97 -3.18 15.19
C GLU A 23 14.21 -2.39 14.76
N LEU A 24 14.61 -2.43 13.48
CA LEU A 24 15.70 -1.56 13.01
C LEU A 24 15.27 -0.11 13.28
N SER A 25 16.08 0.66 14.02
CA SER A 25 15.82 2.08 14.18
C SER A 25 15.80 2.75 12.80
N SER A 26 14.93 3.76 12.65
CA SER A 26 14.84 4.58 11.43
C SER A 26 16.20 5.17 11.00
N GLU A 27 17.14 5.33 11.92
CA GLU A 27 18.50 5.81 11.67
C GLU A 27 19.36 4.76 10.94
N ALA A 28 19.25 3.49 11.31
CA ALA A 28 19.97 2.40 10.67
C ALA A 28 19.49 2.18 9.23
N CYS A 29 18.20 2.37 8.98
CA CYS A 29 17.62 2.32 7.64
C CYS A 29 18.19 3.43 6.73
N ARG A 30 18.42 4.63 7.27
CA ARG A 30 19.01 5.75 6.52
C ARG A 30 20.48 5.50 6.16
N GLU A 31 21.26 4.89 7.06
CA GLU A 31 22.65 4.48 6.78
C GLU A 31 22.72 3.41 5.68
N LEU A 32 21.70 2.57 5.57
CA LEU A 32 21.54 1.58 4.50
C LEU A 32 20.99 2.17 3.20
N GLY A 33 20.69 3.48 3.17
CA GLY A 33 20.19 4.20 2.00
C GLY A 33 18.67 4.18 1.81
N PHE A 34 17.92 3.67 2.78
CA PHE A 34 16.45 3.65 2.73
C PHE A 34 15.84 4.95 3.29
N SER A 35 14.73 5.38 2.70
CA SER A 35 13.95 6.52 3.21
C SER A 35 13.25 6.15 4.52
N SER A 36 13.10 7.12 5.43
CA SER A 36 12.36 6.93 6.69
C SER A 36 10.85 6.76 6.51
N ASN A 37 10.31 7.12 5.34
CA ASN A 37 8.90 6.96 4.96
C ASN A 37 8.73 5.88 3.87
N LEU A 38 9.58 4.86 3.88
CA LEU A 38 9.52 3.78 2.91
C LEU A 38 8.24 2.96 3.10
N LEU A 39 7.46 2.79 2.03
CA LEU A 39 6.24 1.98 2.04
C LEU A 39 6.57 0.52 1.68
N CYS A 40 5.87 -0.44 2.28
CA CYS A 40 6.19 -1.85 2.08
C CYS A 40 5.88 -2.34 0.65
N SER A 41 4.94 -1.71 -0.07
CA SER A 41 4.71 -1.97 -1.50
C SER A 41 5.95 -1.72 -2.37
N SER A 42 6.77 -0.72 -2.04
CA SER A 42 8.03 -0.45 -2.75
C SER A 42 9.03 -1.60 -2.64
N CYS A 43 8.96 -2.41 -1.59
CA CYS A 43 9.83 -3.57 -1.41
C CYS A 43 9.45 -4.74 -2.33
N ASP A 44 8.21 -4.81 -2.81
CA ASP A 44 7.75 -5.86 -3.71
C ASP A 44 8.23 -5.64 -5.15
N LEU A 45 8.34 -4.38 -5.56
CA LEU A 45 8.86 -3.99 -6.88
C LEU A 45 10.36 -4.31 -7.05
N LEU A 46 11.13 -4.41 -5.96
CA LEU A 46 12.57 -4.75 -6.00
C LEU A 46 12.83 -6.11 -6.66
N GLY A 47 11.87 -7.03 -6.60
CA GLY A 47 11.95 -8.33 -7.28
C GLY A 47 12.00 -8.19 -8.80
N GLU A 48 11.28 -7.23 -9.38
CA GLU A 48 11.23 -6.99 -10.82
C GLU A 48 12.56 -6.44 -11.36
N PHE A 49 13.29 -5.68 -10.55
CA PHE A 49 14.58 -5.09 -10.92
C PHE A 49 15.79 -5.96 -10.56
N SER A 50 15.58 -7.23 -10.21
CA SER A 50 16.65 -8.14 -9.75
C SER A 50 17.39 -7.65 -8.49
N LEU A 51 16.73 -6.84 -7.65
CA LEU A 51 17.25 -6.30 -6.39
C LEU A 51 16.80 -7.15 -5.18
N THR A 52 16.58 -8.45 -5.38
CA THR A 52 16.09 -9.40 -4.36
C THR A 52 16.94 -9.44 -3.10
N LYS A 53 18.24 -9.12 -3.20
CA LYS A 53 19.15 -9.05 -2.04
C LYS A 53 18.80 -7.93 -1.07
N LEU A 54 18.16 -6.86 -1.55
CA LEU A 54 17.78 -5.69 -0.75
C LEU A 54 16.39 -5.85 -0.13
N GLN A 55 15.55 -6.71 -0.69
CA GLN A 55 14.18 -6.98 -0.23
C GLN A 55 14.06 -7.32 1.26
N PRO A 56 14.89 -8.21 1.87
CA PRO A 56 14.78 -8.50 3.29
C PRO A 56 15.08 -7.28 4.18
N ILE A 57 16.05 -6.46 3.77
CA ILE A 57 16.43 -5.24 4.49
C ILE A 57 15.35 -4.16 4.33
N CYS A 58 14.82 -4.01 3.11
CA CYS A 58 13.72 -3.11 2.79
C CYS A 58 12.49 -3.39 3.66
N ARG A 59 12.11 -4.67 3.80
CA ARG A 59 10.98 -5.12 4.62
C ARG A 59 11.16 -4.81 6.11
N GLN A 60 12.40 -4.73 6.58
CA GLN A 60 12.71 -4.38 7.96
C GLN A 60 12.72 -2.86 8.21
N CYS A 61 12.68 -2.06 7.14
CA CYS A 61 12.69 -0.60 7.15
C CYS A 61 11.39 0.06 6.67
N CYS A 62 10.43 -0.72 6.17
CA CYS A 62 9.20 -0.20 5.59
C CYS A 62 8.09 -0.03 6.63
N GLN A 63 7.21 0.94 6.38
CA GLN A 63 5.97 1.14 7.12
C GLN A 63 4.83 0.47 6.38
N GLN A 64 4.00 -0.28 7.13
CA GLN A 64 2.81 -0.89 6.57
C GLN A 64 1.83 0.22 6.19
N GLU A 65 1.46 0.29 4.91
CA GLU A 65 0.44 1.22 4.47
C GLU A 65 -0.91 0.89 5.13
N ALA A 66 -1.45 1.85 5.89
CA ALA A 66 -2.81 1.77 6.41
C ALA A 66 -3.76 1.86 5.22
N GLN A 67 -4.24 0.70 4.75
CA GLN A 67 -5.05 0.57 3.54
C GLN A 67 -4.34 1.25 2.36
N MET A 68 -3.34 0.55 1.80
CA MET A 68 -3.29 0.48 0.34
C MET A 68 -4.73 0.22 -0.08
N GLU A 69 -5.43 1.21 -0.65
CA GLU A 69 -6.65 0.92 -1.38
C GLU A 69 -6.25 -0.17 -2.34
N THR A 70 -6.62 -1.40 -2.02
CA THR A 70 -6.51 -2.53 -2.94
C THR A 70 -7.31 -2.03 -4.11
N ARG A 71 -6.62 -1.59 -5.18
CA ARG A 71 -7.18 -0.72 -6.23
C ARG A 71 -8.63 -1.12 -6.43
N LYS A 72 -9.55 -0.33 -5.89
CA LYS A 72 -10.95 -0.74 -5.87
C LYS A 72 -11.36 -0.80 -7.34
N LEU A 73 -11.48 -2.02 -7.85
CA LEU A 73 -11.90 -2.26 -9.21
C LEU A 73 -13.42 -2.21 -9.22
N TYR A 74 -13.95 -1.57 -10.24
CA TYR A 74 -15.38 -1.44 -10.48
C TYR A 74 -15.73 -2.36 -11.65
N ALA A 75 -16.87 -3.04 -11.56
CA ALA A 75 -17.32 -3.93 -12.61
C ALA A 75 -17.77 -3.16 -13.88
N GLY A 76 -18.05 -1.87 -13.74
CA GLY A 76 -18.40 -1.01 -14.87
C GLY A 76 -18.42 0.47 -14.53
N ALA A 77 -18.57 1.29 -15.58
CA ALA A 77 -18.75 2.73 -15.48
C ALA A 77 -19.80 3.23 -16.48
N ILE A 78 -20.56 4.26 -16.12
CA ILE A 78 -21.54 4.94 -16.97
C ILE A 78 -21.17 6.42 -17.01
N LEU A 79 -20.99 6.95 -18.23
CA LEU A 79 -20.77 8.36 -18.46
C LEU A 79 -22.11 9.05 -18.80
N GLU A 80 -22.53 9.99 -17.98
CA GLU A 80 -23.71 10.82 -18.20
C GLU A 80 -23.32 12.20 -18.72
N VAL A 81 -23.79 12.52 -19.93
CA VAL A 81 -23.55 13.80 -20.60
C VAL A 81 -24.89 14.46 -20.90
N PHE A 82 -25.09 15.68 -20.38
CA PHE A 82 -26.27 16.48 -20.65
C PHE A 82 -25.92 17.59 -21.65
N GLN A 83 -26.73 17.71 -22.71
CA GLN A 83 -26.60 18.80 -23.68
C GLN A 83 -27.38 20.02 -23.19
N GLY A 84 -26.77 20.81 -22.32
CA GLY A 84 -27.31 22.10 -21.86
C GLY A 84 -26.20 22.97 -21.32
N GLU A 85 -26.26 24.29 -21.57
CA GLU A 85 -25.30 25.24 -21.01
C GLU A 85 -25.29 25.14 -19.47
N GLY A 86 -24.11 24.88 -18.90
CA GLY A 86 -23.92 24.74 -17.45
C GLY A 86 -24.15 23.34 -16.89
N SER A 87 -24.30 22.31 -17.74
CA SER A 87 -24.40 20.93 -17.25
C SER A 87 -23.01 20.32 -17.06
N ASP A 88 -22.72 19.81 -15.87
CA ASP A 88 -21.47 19.10 -15.57
C ASP A 88 -21.55 17.62 -15.97
N PRO A 89 -20.57 17.07 -16.70
CA PRO A 89 -20.51 15.65 -16.99
C PRO A 89 -20.20 14.83 -15.73
N ILE A 90 -20.89 13.70 -15.59
CA ILE A 90 -20.81 12.83 -14.42
C ILE A 90 -20.40 11.42 -14.83
N LEU A 91 -19.44 10.84 -14.10
CA LEU A 91 -19.02 9.45 -14.24
C LEU A 91 -19.52 8.65 -13.04
N LYS A 92 -20.36 7.64 -13.29
CA LYS A 92 -20.92 6.74 -12.28
C LYS A 92 -20.21 5.40 -12.35
N LEU A 93 -19.60 4.97 -11.26
CA LEU A 93 -18.90 3.70 -11.14
C LEU A 93 -19.83 2.66 -10.51
N LEU A 94 -19.81 1.44 -11.04
CA LEU A 94 -20.71 0.35 -10.66
C LEU A 94 -19.97 -0.74 -9.89
N ASP A 95 -20.64 -1.33 -8.90
CA ASP A 95 -20.19 -2.55 -8.23
C ASP A 95 -20.50 -3.81 -9.07
N ASP A 96 -20.09 -4.98 -8.57
CA ASP A 96 -20.31 -6.29 -9.21
C ASP A 96 -21.80 -6.64 -9.39
N ASN A 97 -22.68 -6.01 -8.62
CA ASN A 97 -24.12 -6.18 -8.69
C ASN A 97 -24.77 -5.21 -9.69
N GLY A 98 -23.99 -4.33 -10.32
CA GLY A 98 -24.46 -3.30 -11.24
C GLY A 98 -25.09 -2.10 -10.54
N ASN A 99 -24.94 -1.95 -9.22
CA ASN A 99 -25.44 -0.79 -8.48
C ASN A 99 -24.40 0.33 -8.50
N MET A 100 -24.88 1.57 -8.32
CA MET A 100 -23.99 2.74 -8.23
C MET A 100 -23.17 2.68 -6.94
N ALA A 101 -21.86 2.51 -7.11
CA ALA A 101 -20.89 2.49 -6.04
C ALA A 101 -20.35 3.89 -5.74
N GLU A 102 -20.13 4.69 -6.79
CA GLU A 102 -19.52 6.02 -6.66
C GLU A 102 -19.89 6.94 -7.83
N GLU A 103 -19.88 8.25 -7.58
CA GLU A 103 -20.20 9.29 -8.56
C GLU A 103 -19.10 10.35 -8.56
N LEU A 104 -18.57 10.67 -9.74
CA LEU A 104 -17.46 11.59 -9.94
C LEU A 104 -17.84 12.70 -10.94
N SER A 105 -17.53 13.95 -10.60
CA SER A 105 -17.58 15.06 -11.56
C SER A 105 -16.28 15.13 -12.35
N ILE A 106 -16.40 15.02 -13.67
CA ILE A 106 -15.24 14.99 -14.59
C ILE A 106 -15.13 16.25 -15.44
N THR A 107 -15.75 17.37 -15.05
CA THR A 107 -15.77 18.64 -15.82
C THR A 107 -14.38 19.14 -16.20
N LYS A 108 -13.36 18.83 -15.39
CA LYS A 108 -11.97 19.27 -15.61
C LYS A 108 -11.11 18.24 -16.35
N TRP A 109 -11.63 17.06 -16.62
CA TRP A 109 -10.84 15.97 -17.18
C TRP A 109 -10.83 16.07 -18.69
N ASN A 110 -9.69 15.74 -19.28
CA ASN A 110 -9.58 15.53 -20.72
C ASN A 110 -9.79 14.04 -21.04
N THR A 111 -9.87 13.72 -22.33
CA THR A 111 -10.07 12.34 -22.80
C THR A 111 -9.01 11.39 -22.25
N ASP A 112 -7.73 11.79 -22.29
CA ASP A 112 -6.62 10.95 -21.86
C ASP A 112 -6.72 10.60 -20.36
N SER A 113 -7.09 11.56 -19.52
CA SER A 113 -7.27 11.36 -18.08
C SER A 113 -8.44 10.43 -17.76
N VAL A 114 -9.54 10.53 -18.52
CA VAL A 114 -10.69 9.62 -18.36
C VAL A 114 -10.30 8.21 -18.74
N GLU A 115 -9.60 8.02 -19.87
CA GLU A 115 -9.14 6.71 -20.32
C GLU A 115 -8.15 6.07 -19.34
N GLU A 116 -7.17 6.83 -18.87
CA GLU A 116 -6.20 6.36 -17.88
C GLU A 116 -6.90 5.92 -16.59
N PHE A 117 -7.78 6.75 -16.05
CA PHE A 117 -8.54 6.44 -14.84
C PHE A 117 -9.39 5.18 -14.99
N LEU A 118 -10.15 5.07 -16.08
CA LEU A 118 -10.99 3.89 -16.34
C LEU A 118 -10.14 2.64 -16.54
N SER A 119 -8.98 2.75 -17.18
CA SER A 119 -8.07 1.62 -17.39
C SER A 119 -7.46 1.09 -16.09
N GLU A 120 -7.26 1.96 -15.09
CA GLU A 120 -6.76 1.57 -13.77
C GLU A 120 -7.86 1.02 -12.86
N LYS A 121 -9.07 1.57 -12.97
CA LYS A 121 -10.16 1.33 -12.00
C LYS A 121 -11.22 0.34 -12.46
N LEU A 122 -11.27 -0.05 -13.74
CA LEU A 122 -12.21 -1.09 -14.19
C LEU A 122 -11.59 -2.48 -14.13
N ASP A 123 -12.39 -3.46 -13.68
CA ASP A 123 -12.01 -4.86 -13.76
C ASP A 123 -11.93 -5.29 -15.23
N ARG A 124 -10.78 -5.84 -15.64
CA ARG A 124 -10.56 -6.30 -17.01
C ARG A 124 -11.15 -7.71 -17.16
N ILE A 125 -12.40 -7.78 -17.61
CA ILE A 125 -13.07 -9.02 -18.04
C ILE A 125 -12.50 -9.51 -19.37
#